data_AF-A0A350XVV5-F1
#
_entry.id   AF-A0A350XVV5-F1
#
_cell.length_a   1.000
_cell.length_b   1.000
_cell.length_c   1.000
_cell.angle_alpha   90.00
_cell.angle_beta   90.00
_cell.angle_gamma   90.00
#
_symmetry.space_group_name_H-M   'P 1'
#
loop_
_entity.id
_entity.type
_entity.pdbx_description
1 polymer ?
#
loop_
_entity_poly.entity_id
_entity_poly.type
_entity_poly.pdbx_seq_one_letter_code
_entity_poly.pdbx_strand_id
1 'polypeptide(L)'
;MSNYYEETMRNGERYYEKCSHNYSAKMLDGGGFTSRIDTADRTYHIVTRIDEKAELVIMEISPTIYCCNEARAQVGEYIDQINDKYKCCNIRISHNGCIHAHAEQRFDDAPLSEDMFEIMEGEEIKILDTFEVVLDKLAHMKLISPEEADVEKMIEAHIKRMRKSLIDDFAARAKRKKDDEDDGDDDDEEKTAMQGFRDWLRERMKADADAEDDDDDEPDEFPDDGLEADPDSLFKEIFGIRRDGDIIDVDPEDVCDADSEDEEAPDNGTEA
;
A
#
# COMPACT_ATOMS: atom_id res chain seq x y z
N MET A 1 -26.99 -18.31 0.29
CA MET A 1 -26.13 -17.28 -0.33
C MET A 1 -24.98 -17.12 0.63
N SER A 2 -23.73 -17.33 0.19
CA SER A 2 -22.57 -17.06 1.04
C SER A 2 -22.50 -15.55 1.24
N ASN A 3 -22.39 -15.09 2.48
CA ASN A 3 -22.29 -13.66 2.76
C ASN A 3 -20.82 -13.25 2.56
N TYR A 4 -20.45 -12.71 1.39
CA TYR A 4 -19.08 -12.31 1.08
C TYR A 4 -18.51 -11.35 2.13
N TYR A 5 -19.36 -10.52 2.74
CA TYR A 5 -18.98 -9.70 3.88
C TYR A 5 -18.47 -10.51 5.08
N GLU A 6 -19.19 -11.55 5.51
CA GLU A 6 -18.77 -12.40 6.63
C GLU A 6 -17.46 -13.13 6.34
N GLU A 7 -17.27 -13.58 5.10
CA GLU A 7 -16.03 -14.25 4.70
C GLU A 7 -14.86 -13.28 4.60
N THR A 8 -15.06 -12.08 4.05
CA THR A 8 -14.07 -10.99 4.06
C THR A 8 -13.68 -10.58 5.49
N MET A 9 -14.65 -10.45 6.40
CA MET A 9 -14.41 -10.18 7.82
C MET A 9 -13.58 -11.30 8.46
N ARG A 10 -13.89 -12.57 8.20
CA ARG A 10 -13.13 -13.71 8.72
C ARG A 10 -11.71 -13.75 8.15
N ASN A 11 -11.53 -13.40 6.88
CA ASN A 11 -10.22 -13.34 6.25
C ASN A 11 -9.37 -12.21 6.83
N GLY A 12 -9.95 -11.03 7.05
CA GLY A 12 -9.28 -9.95 7.75
C GLY A 12 -8.89 -10.34 9.19
N GLU A 13 -9.76 -11.04 9.92
CA GLU A 13 -9.46 -11.51 11.28
C GLU A 13 -8.27 -12.46 11.29
N ARG A 14 -8.24 -13.44 10.37
CA ARG A 14 -7.09 -14.36 10.20
C ARG A 14 -5.81 -13.62 9.83
N TYR A 15 -5.89 -12.61 8.96
CA TYR A 15 -4.75 -11.78 8.60
C TYR A 15 -4.18 -11.05 9.83
N TYR A 16 -5.03 -10.36 10.60
CA TYR A 16 -4.61 -9.58 11.77
C TYR A 16 -4.18 -10.42 12.99
N GLU A 17 -4.57 -11.69 13.05
CA GLU A 17 -4.07 -12.65 14.04
C GLU A 17 -2.66 -13.17 13.71
N LYS A 18 -2.33 -13.25 12.42
CA LYS A 18 -1.05 -13.78 11.92
C LYS A 18 0.00 -12.70 11.70
N CYS A 19 -0.43 -11.47 11.47
CA CYS A 19 0.48 -10.36 11.21
C CYS A 19 1.41 -10.12 12.40
N SER A 20 2.65 -9.70 12.13
CA SER A 20 3.63 -9.40 13.17
C SER A 20 3.47 -7.99 13.75
N HIS A 21 2.23 -7.49 13.82
CA HIS A 21 1.95 -6.16 14.33
C HIS A 21 2.09 -6.11 15.86
N ASN A 22 2.37 -4.94 16.42
CA ASN A 22 2.53 -4.79 17.87
C ASN A 22 1.19 -4.92 18.60
N TYR A 23 0.10 -4.53 17.95
CA TYR A 23 -1.25 -4.61 18.47
C TYR A 23 -2.24 -4.68 17.31
N SER A 24 -3.22 -5.58 17.39
CA SER A 24 -4.34 -5.67 16.46
C SER A 24 -5.64 -5.88 17.25
N ALA A 25 -6.72 -5.23 16.84
CA ALA A 25 -8.04 -5.40 17.45
C ALA A 25 -9.18 -5.18 16.45
N LYS A 26 -10.29 -5.88 16.69
CA LYS A 26 -11.54 -5.70 15.95
C LYS A 26 -12.29 -4.47 16.43
N MET A 27 -12.87 -3.69 15.51
CA MET A 27 -13.66 -2.51 15.87
C MET A 27 -15.07 -2.90 16.34
N LEU A 28 -15.58 -2.22 17.37
CA LEU A 28 -16.85 -2.56 18.02
C LEU A 28 -18.10 -2.24 17.18
N ASP A 29 -18.07 -1.18 16.37
CA ASP A 29 -19.30 -0.52 15.91
C ASP A 29 -19.52 -0.47 14.37
N GLY A 30 -18.66 -1.05 13.52
CA GLY A 30 -18.74 -0.77 12.09
C GLY A 30 -18.06 -1.72 11.11
N GLY A 31 -17.70 -2.93 11.55
CA GLY A 31 -16.92 -3.85 10.73
C GLY A 31 -15.45 -3.40 10.59
N GLY A 32 -14.54 -4.35 10.53
CA GLY A 32 -13.10 -4.09 10.35
C GLY A 32 -12.24 -4.10 11.61
N PHE A 33 -11.03 -3.56 11.47
CA PHE A 33 -9.87 -3.77 12.34
C PHE A 33 -9.07 -2.50 12.54
N THR A 34 -8.35 -2.42 13.66
CA THR A 34 -7.32 -1.42 13.89
C THR A 34 -6.05 -2.12 14.35
N SER A 35 -4.91 -1.62 13.89
CA SER A 35 -3.61 -2.17 14.24
C SER A 35 -2.56 -1.06 14.42
N ARG A 36 -1.45 -1.41 15.06
CA ARG A 36 -0.29 -0.56 15.27
C ARG A 36 1.00 -1.32 14.97
N ILE A 37 1.87 -0.68 14.19
CA ILE A 37 3.25 -1.12 13.94
C ILE A 37 4.21 -0.07 14.52
N ASP A 38 5.12 -0.50 15.38
CA ASP A 38 6.19 0.32 15.95
C ASP A 38 7.53 -0.06 15.31
N THR A 39 8.15 0.90 14.64
CA THR A 39 9.53 0.82 14.16
C THR A 39 10.45 1.58 15.12
N ALA A 40 11.76 1.55 14.86
CA ALA A 40 12.73 2.30 15.68
C ALA A 40 12.47 3.81 15.65
N ASP A 41 11.97 4.31 14.52
CA ASP A 41 11.87 5.75 14.25
C ASP A 41 10.43 6.26 14.24
N ARG A 42 9.44 5.37 14.10
CA ARG A 42 8.05 5.77 13.87
C ARG A 42 7.01 4.76 14.36
N THR A 43 5.81 5.26 14.62
CA THR A 43 4.62 4.44 14.83
C THR A 43 3.68 4.62 13.64
N TYR A 44 3.20 3.50 13.10
CA TYR A 44 2.16 3.45 12.09
C TYR A 44 0.86 2.97 12.72
N HIS A 45 -0.22 3.70 12.44
CA HIS A 45 -1.57 3.32 12.82
C HIS A 45 -2.33 2.84 11.59
N ILE A 46 -2.85 1.63 11.66
CA ILE A 46 -3.60 1.00 10.58
C ILE A 46 -5.07 0.97 10.99
N VAL A 47 -5.94 1.43 10.10
CA VAL A 47 -7.38 1.35 10.25
C VAL A 47 -7.95 0.71 9.00
N THR A 48 -8.64 -0.40 9.17
CA THR A 48 -9.27 -1.14 8.07
C THR A 48 -10.75 -1.22 8.31
N ARG A 49 -11.54 -0.57 7.46
CA ARG A 49 -12.99 -0.57 7.51
C ARG A 49 -13.53 -1.52 6.45
N ILE A 50 -14.52 -2.33 6.83
CA ILE A 50 -15.17 -3.28 5.91
C ILE A 50 -16.65 -2.91 5.90
N ASP A 51 -17.12 -2.33 4.80
CA ASP A 51 -18.48 -1.86 4.65
C ASP A 51 -19.32 -2.92 3.91
N GLU A 52 -20.32 -3.48 4.60
CA GLU A 52 -21.24 -4.48 4.04
C GLU A 52 -22.12 -3.90 2.93
N LYS A 53 -22.54 -2.62 3.04
CA LYS A 53 -23.48 -2.02 2.09
C LYS A 53 -22.79 -1.57 0.81
N ALA A 54 -21.58 -1.04 0.94
CA ALA A 54 -20.77 -0.61 -0.19
C ALA A 54 -19.96 -1.77 -0.81
N GLU A 55 -19.95 -2.93 -0.17
CA GLU A 55 -19.14 -4.11 -0.55
C GLU A 55 -17.68 -3.74 -0.77
N LEU A 56 -17.13 -2.95 0.15
CA LEU A 56 -15.82 -2.32 0.04
C LEU A 56 -14.99 -2.48 1.32
N VAL A 57 -13.71 -2.79 1.14
CA VAL A 57 -12.69 -2.67 2.19
C VAL A 57 -11.87 -1.41 1.94
N ILE A 58 -11.72 -0.60 2.98
CA ILE A 58 -10.87 0.58 3.00
C ILE A 58 -9.77 0.32 4.02
N MET A 59 -8.51 0.40 3.61
CA MET A 59 -7.36 0.39 4.51
C MET A 59 -6.70 1.76 4.48
N GLU A 60 -6.39 2.27 5.68
CA GLU A 60 -5.72 3.55 5.88
C GLU A 60 -4.54 3.33 6.82
N ILE A 61 -3.32 3.61 6.33
CA ILE A 61 -2.11 3.58 7.16
C ILE A 61 -1.60 5.00 7.40
N SER A 62 -1.52 5.39 8.67
CA SER A 62 -1.00 6.69 9.07
C SER A 62 0.38 6.58 9.73
N PRO A 63 1.40 7.29 9.21
CA PRO A 63 2.71 7.47 9.87
C PRO A 63 2.68 8.45 11.05
N THR A 64 1.49 8.84 11.53
CA THR A 64 1.29 9.80 12.63
C THR A 64 1.85 11.20 12.34
N ILE A 65 1.85 11.60 11.05
CA ILE A 65 2.27 12.93 10.60
C ILE A 65 1.03 13.83 10.53
N TYR A 66 1.08 14.96 11.24
CA TYR A 66 0.01 15.95 11.23
C TYR A 66 0.46 17.23 10.55
N CYS A 67 -0.21 17.57 9.46
CA CYS A 67 0.01 18.78 8.69
C CYS A 67 -0.74 19.96 9.33
N CYS A 68 0.00 21.02 9.65
CA CYS A 68 -0.60 22.28 10.11
C CYS A 68 -1.34 22.97 8.97
N ASN A 69 -2.33 23.80 9.29
CA ASN A 69 -3.20 24.43 8.29
C ASN A 69 -2.41 25.25 7.26
N GLU A 70 -1.33 25.89 7.69
CA GLU A 70 -0.43 26.70 6.86
C GLU A 70 0.34 25.86 5.84
N ALA A 71 0.65 24.60 6.17
CA ALA A 71 1.37 23.68 5.30
C ALA A 71 0.45 22.86 4.37
N ARG A 72 -0.87 22.88 4.57
CA ARG A 72 -1.81 22.01 3.83
C ARG A 72 -1.73 22.19 2.32
N ALA A 73 -1.60 23.43 1.83
CA ALA A 73 -1.55 23.69 0.40
C ALA A 73 -0.30 23.07 -0.25
N GLN A 74 0.89 23.31 0.32
CA GLN A 74 2.15 22.77 -0.21
C GLN A 74 2.22 21.23 -0.07
N VAL A 75 1.71 20.68 1.02
CA VAL A 75 1.67 19.22 1.22
C VAL A 75 0.68 18.59 0.26
N GLY A 76 -0.48 19.22 0.02
CA GLY A 76 -1.48 18.78 -0.94
C GLY A 76 -0.91 18.73 -2.36
N GLU A 77 -0.26 19.80 -2.82
CA GLU A 77 0.34 19.84 -4.17
C GLU A 77 1.42 18.75 -4.36
N TYR A 78 2.20 18.46 -3.32
CA TYR A 78 3.18 17.37 -3.37
C TYR A 78 2.53 15.99 -3.38
N ILE A 79 1.45 15.80 -2.60
CA ILE A 79 0.65 14.57 -2.60
C ILE A 79 -0.01 14.32 -3.96
N ASP A 80 -0.53 15.36 -4.61
CA ASP A 80 -1.15 15.24 -5.94
C ASP A 80 -0.13 14.72 -6.95
N GLN A 81 1.11 15.23 -6.93
CA GLN A 81 2.20 14.72 -7.76
C GLN A 81 2.55 13.25 -7.46
N ILE A 82 2.50 12.83 -6.20
CA ILE A 82 2.71 11.42 -5.82
C ILE A 82 1.59 10.54 -6.38
N ASN A 83 0.33 10.92 -6.18
CA ASN A 83 -0.85 10.17 -6.61
C ASN A 83 -1.00 10.12 -8.15
N ASP A 84 -0.47 11.11 -8.85
CA ASP A 84 -0.39 11.08 -10.31
C ASP A 84 0.53 9.95 -10.80
N LYS A 85 1.56 9.59 -10.02
CA LYS A 85 2.55 8.57 -10.36
C LYS A 85 2.24 7.18 -9.79
N TYR A 86 1.69 7.09 -8.58
CA TYR A 86 1.27 5.82 -7.97
C TYR A 86 -0.20 5.53 -8.24
N LYS A 87 -0.51 4.34 -8.78
CA LYS A 87 -1.89 3.94 -9.12
C LYS A 87 -2.48 2.88 -8.19
N CYS A 88 -1.67 2.28 -7.31
CA CYS A 88 -2.10 1.18 -6.45
C CYS A 88 -2.66 1.63 -5.09
N CYS A 89 -2.24 2.80 -4.61
CA CYS A 89 -2.73 3.43 -3.38
C CYS A 89 -2.55 4.95 -3.49
N ASN A 90 -3.28 5.71 -2.67
CA ASN A 90 -3.23 7.16 -2.66
C ASN A 90 -2.76 7.67 -1.30
N ILE A 91 -2.02 8.77 -1.27
CA ILE A 91 -1.80 9.53 -0.04
C ILE A 91 -2.91 10.58 0.09
N ARG A 92 -3.46 10.75 1.30
CA ARG A 92 -4.53 11.70 1.60
C ARG A 92 -4.23 12.45 2.90
N ILE A 93 -4.84 13.63 3.03
CA ILE A 93 -4.86 14.43 4.26
C ILE A 93 -6.27 14.39 4.81
N SER A 94 -6.46 13.85 6.01
CA SER A 94 -7.77 13.82 6.69
C SER A 94 -8.16 15.22 7.19
N HIS A 95 -9.42 15.38 7.61
CA HIS A 95 -9.93 16.68 8.09
C HIS A 95 -9.10 17.26 9.25
N ASN A 96 -8.58 16.39 10.13
CA ASN A 96 -7.76 16.77 11.29
C ASN A 96 -6.28 17.03 10.91
N GLY A 97 -5.93 16.96 9.63
CA GLY A 97 -4.58 17.20 9.12
C GLY A 97 -3.68 15.97 9.13
N CYS A 98 -4.19 14.78 9.48
CA CYS A 98 -3.39 13.57 9.50
C CYS A 98 -3.13 13.07 8.08
N ILE A 99 -1.86 12.87 7.75
CA ILE A 99 -1.45 12.23 6.50
C ILE A 99 -1.60 10.72 6.68
N HIS A 100 -2.17 10.06 5.67
CA HIS A 100 -2.32 8.62 5.60
C HIS A 100 -2.23 8.14 4.15
N ALA A 101 -1.70 6.94 3.96
CA ALA A 101 -1.95 6.18 2.75
C ALA A 101 -3.37 5.61 2.82
N HIS A 102 -3.93 5.33 1.65
CA HIS A 102 -5.31 4.91 1.48
C HIS A 102 -5.41 3.92 0.32
N ALA A 103 -5.88 2.71 0.61
CA ALA A 103 -6.20 1.67 -0.36
C ALA A 103 -7.67 1.25 -0.24
N GLU A 104 -8.29 0.98 -1.39
CA GLU A 104 -9.68 0.55 -1.50
C GLU A 104 -9.77 -0.72 -2.34
N GLN A 105 -10.55 -1.70 -1.89
CA GLN A 105 -10.77 -2.92 -2.65
C GLN A 105 -12.21 -3.42 -2.48
N ARG A 106 -12.89 -3.65 -3.61
CA ARG A 106 -14.27 -4.15 -3.66
C ARG A 106 -14.32 -5.68 -3.54
N PHE A 107 -15.40 -6.18 -2.95
CA PHE A 107 -15.69 -7.61 -2.76
C PHE A 107 -17.10 -8.01 -3.23
N ASP A 108 -17.67 -7.24 -4.16
CA ASP A 108 -18.96 -7.49 -4.82
C ASP A 108 -19.00 -8.83 -5.57
N ASP A 109 -17.90 -9.21 -6.22
CA ASP A 109 -17.83 -10.47 -6.98
C ASP A 109 -17.30 -11.66 -6.17
N ALA A 110 -16.45 -11.42 -5.17
CA ALA A 110 -15.82 -12.43 -4.33
C ALA A 110 -15.30 -11.82 -3.01
N PRO A 111 -15.24 -12.60 -1.91
CA PRO A 111 -14.67 -12.12 -0.66
C PRO A 111 -13.17 -11.85 -0.79
N LEU A 112 -12.65 -10.86 -0.05
CA LEU A 112 -11.21 -10.58 -0.06
C LEU A 112 -10.45 -11.65 0.72
N SER A 113 -9.39 -12.19 0.12
CA SER A 113 -8.48 -13.14 0.75
C SER A 113 -7.56 -12.47 1.77
N GLU A 114 -6.94 -13.27 2.65
CA GLU A 114 -5.85 -12.82 3.53
C GLU A 114 -4.72 -12.16 2.72
N ASP A 115 -4.40 -12.73 1.55
CA ASP A 115 -3.39 -12.21 0.61
C ASP A 115 -3.73 -10.81 0.13
N MET A 116 -5.00 -10.49 -0.07
CA MET A 116 -5.39 -9.16 -0.51
C MET A 116 -5.17 -8.12 0.58
N PHE A 117 -5.49 -8.43 1.85
CA PHE A 117 -5.21 -7.53 2.97
C PHE A 117 -3.70 -7.26 3.09
N GLU A 118 -2.88 -8.30 2.92
CA GLU A 118 -1.43 -8.14 2.92
C GLU A 118 -0.92 -7.28 1.76
N ILE A 119 -1.44 -7.49 0.56
CA ILE A 119 -1.07 -6.67 -0.61
C ILE A 119 -1.43 -5.21 -0.36
N MET A 120 -2.64 -4.93 0.14
CA MET A 120 -3.07 -3.57 0.48
C MET A 120 -2.11 -2.90 1.48
N GLU A 121 -1.82 -3.58 2.60
CA GLU A 121 -0.88 -3.07 3.60
C GLU A 121 0.52 -2.85 3.02
N GLY A 122 1.00 -3.81 2.23
CA GLY A 122 2.32 -3.76 1.63
C GLY A 122 2.50 -2.59 0.66
N GLU A 123 1.50 -2.28 -0.16
CA GLU A 123 1.54 -1.13 -1.07
C GLU A 123 1.50 0.20 -0.32
N GLU A 124 0.67 0.30 0.72
CA GLU A 124 0.58 1.50 1.56
C GLU A 124 1.87 1.74 2.37
N ILE A 125 2.49 0.71 2.92
CA ILE A 125 3.78 0.86 3.62
C ILE A 125 4.89 1.28 2.66
N LYS A 126 4.93 0.75 1.44
CA LYS A 126 5.95 1.14 0.43
C LYS A 126 5.86 2.61 0.05
N ILE A 127 4.66 3.11 -0.21
CA ILE A 127 4.49 4.52 -0.59
C ILE A 127 4.84 5.43 0.59
N LEU A 128 4.49 5.05 1.82
CA LEU A 128 4.87 5.79 3.02
C LEU A 128 6.39 5.78 3.24
N ASP A 129 7.06 4.62 3.17
CA ASP A 129 8.53 4.52 3.32
C ASP A 129 9.27 5.40 2.30
N THR A 130 8.70 5.58 1.12
CA THR A 130 9.27 6.42 0.07
C THR A 130 9.19 7.91 0.42
N PHE A 131 8.04 8.38 0.91
CA PHE A 131 7.74 9.81 0.98
C PHE A 131 7.58 10.38 2.40
N GLU A 132 7.47 9.56 3.44
CA GLU A 132 7.10 10.02 4.78
C GLU A 132 8.05 11.08 5.35
N VAL A 133 9.35 10.99 5.05
CA VAL A 133 10.34 11.95 5.54
C VAL A 133 10.13 13.31 4.87
N VAL A 134 9.81 13.32 3.58
CA VAL A 134 9.55 14.55 2.82
C VAL A 134 8.21 15.15 3.24
N LEU A 135 7.18 14.31 3.39
CA LEU A 135 5.86 14.71 3.88
C LEU A 135 5.95 15.29 5.30
N ASP A 136 6.75 14.71 6.19
CA ASP A 136 6.99 15.23 7.53
C ASP A 136 7.72 16.59 7.52
N LYS A 137 8.72 16.75 6.64
CA LYS A 137 9.40 18.03 6.44
C LYS A 137 8.42 19.11 5.98
N LEU A 138 7.63 18.83 4.95
CA LEU A 138 6.66 19.77 4.39
C LEU A 138 5.53 20.09 5.39
N ALA A 139 5.03 19.09 6.11
CA ALA A 139 4.02 19.27 7.17
C ALA A 139 4.50 20.23 8.28
N HIS A 140 5.81 20.29 8.52
CA HIS A 140 6.45 21.17 9.49
C HIS A 140 7.13 22.40 8.85
N MET A 141 6.77 22.76 7.62
CA MET A 141 7.28 23.92 6.86
C MET A 141 8.82 23.96 6.75
N LYS A 142 9.46 22.79 6.73
CA LYS A 142 10.90 22.67 6.49
C LYS A 142 11.17 22.67 4.99
N LEU A 143 12.30 23.25 4.62
CA LEU A 143 12.80 23.18 3.26
C LEU A 143 13.19 21.75 2.92
N ILE A 144 12.78 21.31 1.73
CA ILE A 144 13.18 20.04 1.12
C ILE A 144 14.29 20.32 0.09
N SER A 145 15.13 19.33 -0.17
CA SER A 145 16.16 19.47 -1.20
C SER A 145 15.55 19.41 -2.61
N PRO A 146 16.26 19.90 -3.66
CA PRO A 146 15.79 19.76 -5.03
C PRO A 146 15.55 18.31 -5.46
N GLU A 147 16.31 17.36 -4.91
CA GLU A 147 16.14 15.94 -5.14
C GLU A 147 14.87 15.38 -4.47
N GLU A 148 14.53 15.89 -3.27
CA GLU A 148 13.31 15.51 -2.55
C GLU A 148 12.05 16.11 -3.20
N ALA A 149 12.18 17.28 -3.83
CA ALA A 149 11.09 17.92 -4.56
C ALA A 149 10.72 17.19 -5.87
N ASP A 150 11.63 16.37 -6.40
CA ASP A 150 11.44 15.61 -7.63
C ASP A 150 10.88 14.21 -7.31
N VAL A 151 9.56 14.09 -7.41
CA VAL A 151 8.83 12.84 -7.11
C VAL A 151 9.33 11.67 -7.97
N GLU A 152 9.60 11.89 -9.26
CA GLU A 152 10.08 10.82 -10.15
C GLU A 152 11.44 10.29 -9.70
N LYS A 153 12.38 11.19 -9.39
CA LYS A 153 13.69 10.79 -8.87
C LYS A 153 13.60 10.07 -7.53
N MET A 154 12.68 10.47 -6.66
CA MET A 154 12.43 9.80 -5.38
C MET A 154 11.97 8.35 -5.59
N ILE A 155 11.07 8.13 -6.55
CA ILE A 155 10.59 6.79 -6.94
C ILE A 155 11.73 5.95 -7.50
N GLU A 156 12.49 6.48 -8.46
CA GLU A 156 13.63 5.78 -9.05
C GLU A 156 14.68 5.41 -7.99
N ALA A 157 14.97 6.33 -7.08
CA ALA A 157 15.90 6.10 -5.98
C ALA A 157 15.39 5.02 -5.02
N HIS A 158 14.10 5.00 -4.71
CA HIS A 158 13.48 3.96 -3.88
C HIS A 158 13.53 2.59 -4.58
N ILE A 159 13.13 2.50 -5.85
CA ILE A 159 13.21 1.26 -6.64
C ILE A 159 14.64 0.73 -6.68
N LYS A 160 15.63 1.62 -6.91
CA LYS A 160 17.05 1.24 -6.92
C LYS A 160 17.53 0.73 -5.57
N ARG A 161 17.09 1.36 -4.46
CA ARG A 161 17.40 0.92 -3.09
C ARG A 161 16.80 -0.45 -2.81
N MET A 162 15.54 -0.66 -3.18
CA MET A 162 14.84 -1.93 -3.06
C MET A 162 15.56 -3.05 -3.83
N ARG A 163 15.92 -2.80 -5.10
CA ARG A 163 16.71 -3.75 -5.91
C ARG A 163 18.06 -4.09 -5.28
N LYS A 164 18.77 -3.10 -4.75
CA LYS A 164 20.06 -3.32 -4.09
C LYS A 164 19.92 -4.14 -2.81
N SER A 165 18.93 -3.83 -1.97
CA SER A 165 18.66 -4.58 -0.74
C SER A 165 18.35 -6.06 -1.04
N LEU A 166 17.62 -6.34 -2.13
CA LEU A 166 17.37 -7.69 -2.59
C LEU A 166 18.68 -8.40 -2.95
N ILE A 167 19.52 -7.78 -3.78
CA ILE A 167 20.81 -8.36 -4.17
C ILE A 167 21.70 -8.65 -2.94
N ASP A 168 21.77 -7.71 -1.99
CA ASP A 168 22.56 -7.84 -0.77
C ASP A 168 22.03 -8.98 0.14
N ASP A 169 20.72 -9.14 0.27
CA ASP A 169 20.09 -10.24 1.02
C ASP A 169 20.31 -11.61 0.36
N PHE A 170 20.24 -11.67 -0.97
CA PHE A 170 20.57 -12.89 -1.73
C PHE A 170 22.04 -13.27 -1.56
N ALA A 171 22.96 -12.31 -1.64
CA ALA A 171 24.37 -12.52 -1.41
C ALA A 171 24.67 -12.96 0.04
N ALA A 172 23.99 -12.38 1.03
CA ALA A 172 24.13 -12.74 2.44
C ALA A 172 23.62 -14.17 2.71
N ARG A 173 22.52 -14.59 2.09
CA ARG A 173 21.99 -15.96 2.21
C ARG A 173 22.83 -17.00 1.49
N ALA A 174 23.37 -16.66 0.32
CA ALA A 174 24.32 -17.53 -0.39
C ALA A 174 25.60 -17.75 0.44
N LYS A 175 26.00 -16.76 1.23
CA LYS A 175 27.13 -16.89 2.16
C LYS A 175 26.81 -17.77 3.37
N ARG A 176 25.61 -17.64 3.96
CA ARG A 176 25.16 -18.49 5.08
C ARG A 176 24.97 -19.96 4.69
N LYS A 177 24.41 -20.23 3.50
CA LYS A 177 24.30 -21.60 2.97
C LYS A 177 25.64 -22.28 2.71
N LYS A 178 26.73 -21.51 2.59
CA LYS A 178 28.09 -22.03 2.44
C LYS A 178 28.77 -22.35 3.78
N ASP A 179 28.22 -21.84 4.87
CA ASP A 179 28.70 -22.05 6.23
C ASP A 179 27.85 -23.10 7.00
N ASP A 180 26.61 -23.38 6.54
CA ASP A 180 25.66 -24.34 7.13
C ASP A 180 25.53 -25.66 6.33
N GLU A 181 26.65 -26.20 5.80
CA GLU A 181 26.72 -27.61 5.37
C GLU A 181 27.03 -28.53 6.58
N ASP A 182 26.26 -28.41 7.66
CA ASP A 182 26.08 -29.49 8.64
C ASP A 182 24.77 -29.28 9.41
N ASP A 183 24.02 -30.36 9.59
CA ASP A 183 22.75 -30.51 10.33
C ASP A 183 21.43 -30.14 9.62
N GLY A 184 21.03 -31.06 8.75
CA GLY A 184 19.80 -31.89 8.79
C GLY A 184 18.48 -31.43 9.46
N ASP A 185 17.42 -31.81 8.74
CA ASP A 185 16.00 -32.03 9.08
C ASP A 185 15.02 -30.85 9.19
N ASP A 186 14.13 -30.83 8.18
CA ASP A 186 12.66 -30.79 8.20
C ASP A 186 11.93 -29.97 9.27
N ASP A 187 11.06 -29.06 8.83
CA ASP A 187 9.67 -29.05 9.29
C ASP A 187 8.75 -28.28 8.34
N ASP A 188 7.59 -28.89 8.07
CA ASP A 188 6.46 -28.41 7.29
C ASP A 188 5.73 -27.26 8.04
N GLU A 189 5.66 -26.06 7.46
CA GLU A 189 4.82 -24.97 7.99
C GLU A 189 3.90 -24.32 6.94
N GLU A 190 2.68 -24.10 7.40
CA GLU A 190 1.44 -23.80 6.70
C GLU A 190 1.52 -22.48 5.90
N LYS A 191 1.40 -22.58 4.58
CA LYS A 191 1.54 -21.47 3.62
C LYS A 191 0.47 -20.41 3.80
N THR A 192 0.87 -19.24 4.28
CA THR A 192 0.07 -18.01 4.31
C THR A 192 0.42 -17.12 3.14
N ALA A 193 -0.46 -16.18 2.81
CA ALA A 193 -0.26 -15.06 1.88
C ALA A 193 1.16 -14.47 1.81
N MET A 194 1.80 -14.29 2.97
CA MET A 194 3.17 -13.77 3.18
C MET A 194 4.24 -14.74 2.70
N GLN A 195 3.97 -16.04 2.85
CA GLN A 195 4.71 -17.09 2.18
C GLN A 195 4.49 -16.98 0.68
N GLY A 196 3.27 -16.65 0.21
CA GLY A 196 2.96 -16.36 -1.18
C GLY A 196 3.73 -15.17 -1.78
N PHE A 197 3.83 -14.02 -1.09
CA PHE A 197 4.63 -12.88 -1.54
C PHE A 197 6.14 -13.16 -1.44
N ARG A 198 6.60 -13.84 -0.37
CA ARG A 198 8.00 -14.28 -0.22
C ARG A 198 8.40 -15.41 -1.15
N ASP A 199 7.48 -16.31 -1.49
CA ASP A 199 7.66 -17.42 -2.43
C ASP A 199 7.53 -16.91 -3.86
N TRP A 200 6.68 -15.92 -4.14
CA TRP A 200 6.65 -15.18 -5.41
C TRP A 200 7.98 -14.46 -5.67
N LEU A 201 8.54 -13.79 -4.65
CA LEU A 201 9.90 -13.24 -4.66
C LEU A 201 11.01 -14.32 -4.83
N ARG A 202 10.72 -15.59 -4.52
CA ARG A 202 11.68 -16.71 -4.51
C ARG A 202 11.58 -17.59 -5.78
N GLU A 203 10.40 -17.73 -6.38
CA GLU A 203 10.10 -18.57 -7.56
C GLU A 203 10.41 -17.81 -8.86
N ARG A 204 10.20 -16.48 -8.89
CA ARG A 204 10.63 -15.61 -10.00
C ARG A 204 12.16 -15.53 -10.14
N MET A 205 12.88 -15.59 -9.01
CA MET A 205 14.34 -15.68 -8.95
C MET A 205 14.92 -17.03 -9.42
N LYS A 206 14.08 -18.04 -9.63
CA LYS A 206 14.49 -19.37 -10.08
C LYS A 206 14.25 -19.57 -11.59
N ALA A 207 13.20 -18.95 -12.14
CA ALA A 207 12.91 -18.97 -13.57
C ALA A 207 13.91 -18.15 -14.41
N ASP A 208 14.45 -17.06 -13.85
CA ASP A 208 15.49 -16.25 -14.53
C ASP A 208 16.90 -16.85 -14.38
N ALA A 209 17.10 -17.78 -13.44
CA ALA A 209 18.36 -18.51 -13.28
C ALA A 209 18.51 -19.69 -14.26
N ASP A 210 17.41 -20.13 -14.89
CA ASP A 210 17.40 -21.18 -15.93
C ASP A 210 17.35 -20.59 -17.36
N ALA A 211 17.38 -19.26 -17.51
CA ALA A 211 17.30 -18.55 -18.80
C ALA A 211 18.63 -17.96 -19.30
N GLU A 212 19.71 -18.01 -18.52
CA GLU A 212 21.04 -17.58 -18.96
C GLU A 212 22.08 -18.64 -18.61
N ASP A 213 22.04 -19.73 -19.37
CA ASP A 213 23.17 -20.64 -19.58
C ASP A 213 23.34 -20.73 -21.10
N ASP A 214 23.92 -19.69 -21.70
CA ASP A 214 24.75 -19.77 -22.91
C ASP A 214 25.30 -18.38 -23.28
N ASP A 215 26.63 -18.28 -23.13
CA ASP A 215 27.60 -17.58 -23.99
C ASP A 215 28.49 -16.52 -23.29
N ASP A 216 29.68 -17.03 -22.90
CA ASP A 216 30.94 -16.29 -22.94
C ASP A 216 31.16 -15.67 -24.33
N ASP A 217 31.38 -14.34 -24.42
CA ASP A 217 32.54 -13.75 -25.14
C ASP A 217 32.48 -12.21 -25.21
N GLU A 218 33.55 -11.60 -24.69
CA GLU A 218 34.19 -10.27 -24.91
C GLU A 218 33.39 -8.97 -25.24
N PRO A 219 33.90 -7.79 -24.77
CA PRO A 219 33.20 -6.52 -24.88
C PRO A 219 33.47 -5.85 -26.23
N ASP A 220 32.42 -5.65 -27.03
CA ASP A 220 32.47 -4.78 -28.21
C ASP A 220 31.44 -3.64 -28.11
N GLU A 221 31.90 -2.50 -28.61
CA GLU A 221 31.27 -1.18 -28.79
C GLU A 221 29.74 -1.12 -28.59
N PHE A 222 29.29 -0.33 -27.60
CA PHE A 222 27.90 0.06 -27.42
C PHE A 222 27.29 0.55 -28.75
N PRO A 223 26.34 -0.20 -29.35
CA PRO A 223 25.36 0.43 -30.21
C PRO A 223 24.45 1.26 -29.32
N ASP A 224 24.13 2.44 -29.81
CA ASP A 224 23.05 3.27 -29.32
C ASP A 224 21.74 2.66 -29.84
N ASP A 225 21.24 1.65 -29.15
CA ASP A 225 19.93 1.04 -29.39
C ASP A 225 19.03 1.22 -28.16
N GLY A 226 18.57 2.46 -27.97
CA GLY A 226 17.14 2.80 -28.11
C GLY A 226 16.09 1.92 -27.43
N LEU A 227 16.41 1.22 -26.34
CA LEU A 227 15.45 0.56 -25.48
C LEU A 227 15.16 1.48 -24.29
N GLU A 228 14.34 2.50 -24.53
CA GLU A 228 13.49 3.06 -23.48
C GLU A 228 12.66 1.89 -22.93
N ALA A 229 13.14 1.29 -21.84
CA ALA A 229 12.35 0.36 -21.06
C ALA A 229 11.15 1.14 -20.53
N ASP A 230 10.04 1.04 -21.26
CA ASP A 230 8.78 1.68 -20.93
C ASP A 230 8.40 1.27 -19.50
N PRO A 231 8.38 2.18 -18.53
CA PRO A 231 8.09 1.84 -17.13
C PRO A 231 6.75 1.12 -17.01
N ASP A 232 5.80 1.37 -17.91
CA ASP A 232 4.51 0.68 -17.99
C ASP A 232 4.64 -0.84 -18.26
N SER A 233 5.70 -1.29 -18.93
CA SER A 233 5.98 -2.71 -19.14
C SER A 233 6.42 -3.37 -17.83
N LEU A 234 7.28 -2.71 -17.06
CA LEU A 234 7.76 -3.21 -15.78
C LEU A 234 6.61 -3.26 -14.75
N PHE A 235 5.72 -2.27 -14.75
CA PHE A 235 4.51 -2.29 -13.92
C PHE A 235 3.55 -3.43 -14.31
N LYS A 236 3.30 -3.67 -15.60
CA LYS A 236 2.46 -4.80 -16.03
C LYS A 236 3.05 -6.16 -15.68
N GLU A 237 4.36 -6.29 -15.81
CA GLU A 237 5.08 -7.54 -15.54
C GLU A 237 5.27 -7.79 -14.04
N ILE A 238 5.30 -6.74 -13.21
CA ILE A 238 5.32 -6.84 -11.74
C ILE A 238 3.92 -7.16 -11.20
N PHE A 239 2.85 -6.60 -11.78
CA PHE A 239 1.54 -6.59 -11.13
C PHE A 239 0.46 -7.50 -11.72
N GLY A 240 0.61 -8.11 -12.91
CA GLY A 240 -0.34 -9.14 -13.37
C GLY A 240 -1.82 -8.71 -13.43
N ILE A 241 -2.11 -7.41 -13.57
CA ILE A 241 -3.49 -6.89 -13.62
C ILE A 241 -3.92 -6.76 -15.09
N ARG A 242 -4.94 -7.55 -15.47
CA ARG A 242 -5.76 -7.24 -16.66
C ARG A 242 -6.55 -5.97 -16.37
N ARG A 243 -6.29 -4.93 -17.16
CA ARG A 243 -7.22 -3.81 -17.35
C ARG A 243 -8.48 -4.36 -18.01
N ASP A 244 -9.58 -4.43 -17.26
CA ASP A 244 -10.94 -4.32 -17.79
C ASP A 244 -11.76 -3.64 -16.69
N GLY A 245 -12.24 -2.41 -16.95
CA GLY A 245 -13.06 -1.66 -16.00
C GLY A 245 -12.90 -0.16 -16.17
N ASP A 246 -13.81 0.42 -16.94
CA ASP A 246 -13.88 1.84 -17.25
C ASP A 246 -13.93 2.71 -15.98
N ILE A 247 -13.06 3.72 -15.95
CA ILE A 247 -13.18 4.83 -15.00
C ILE A 247 -14.44 5.59 -15.39
N ILE A 248 -15.46 5.56 -14.54
CA ILE A 248 -16.58 6.49 -14.64
C ILE A 248 -16.10 7.81 -14.06
N ASP A 249 -15.88 8.81 -14.93
CA ASP A 249 -15.76 10.22 -14.53
C ASP A 249 -17.05 10.61 -13.80
N VAL A 250 -16.97 10.78 -12.47
CA VAL A 250 -18.04 11.40 -11.71
C VAL A 250 -17.81 12.90 -11.75
N ASP A 251 -18.65 13.59 -12.51
CA ASP A 251 -18.67 15.05 -12.62
C ASP A 251 -19.04 15.65 -11.24
N PRO A 252 -18.19 16.51 -10.65
CA PRO A 252 -18.44 17.08 -9.32
C PRO A 252 -19.63 18.06 -9.26
N GLU A 253 -20.34 18.33 -10.37
CA GLU A 253 -21.53 19.20 -10.39
C GLU A 253 -22.86 18.47 -10.08
N ASP A 254 -22.89 17.14 -9.97
CA ASP A 254 -24.14 16.36 -9.78
C ASP A 254 -24.55 16.11 -8.30
N VAL A 255 -23.96 16.85 -7.34
CA VAL A 255 -24.32 16.76 -5.91
C VAL A 255 -24.95 18.07 -5.41
N CYS A 256 -25.90 18.62 -6.15
CA CYS A 256 -26.75 19.71 -5.69
C CYS A 256 -28.16 19.51 -6.23
N ASP A 257 -29.06 18.89 -5.45
CA ASP A 257 -30.50 19.20 -5.35
C ASP A 257 -31.22 18.01 -4.68
N ALA A 258 -31.37 18.09 -3.37
CA ALA A 258 -32.35 17.29 -2.63
C ALA A 258 -32.83 18.09 -1.41
N ASP A 259 -33.86 18.89 -1.66
CA ASP A 259 -35.04 19.14 -0.83
C ASP A 259 -34.83 19.53 0.64
N SER A 260 -34.85 20.84 0.86
CA SER A 260 -35.35 21.43 2.10
C SER A 260 -36.88 21.25 2.18
N GLU A 261 -37.35 20.23 2.87
CA GLU A 261 -38.71 20.20 3.40
C GLU A 261 -38.68 20.52 4.91
N ASP A 262 -39.38 21.61 5.24
CA ASP A 262 -39.66 22.12 6.57
C ASP A 262 -40.31 21.03 7.45
N GLU A 263 -39.72 20.75 8.62
CA GLU A 263 -40.48 20.20 9.74
C GLU A 263 -40.49 21.20 10.91
N GLU A 264 -41.72 21.59 11.24
CA GLU A 264 -42.10 22.53 12.28
C GLU A 264 -41.61 22.13 13.68
N ALA A 265 -41.19 23.12 14.46
CA ALA A 265 -40.84 22.96 15.87
C ALA A 265 -42.08 22.68 16.74
N PRO A 266 -42.04 21.74 17.71
CA PRO A 266 -43.11 21.58 18.66
C PRO A 266 -43.04 22.64 19.78
N ASP A 267 -44.19 23.29 19.96
CA ASP A 267 -44.60 24.22 21.00
C ASP A 267 -44.50 23.59 22.40
N ASN A 268 -43.61 24.12 23.25
CA ASN A 268 -43.54 23.74 24.67
C ASN A 268 -44.53 24.61 25.47
N GLY A 269 -45.75 24.09 25.57
CA GLY A 269 -46.77 24.55 26.50
C GLY A 269 -46.25 24.52 27.95
N THR A 270 -46.23 25.69 28.57
CA THR A 270 -45.94 25.88 29.99
C THR A 270 -47.26 25.76 30.76
N GLU A 271 -47.43 24.69 31.54
CA GLU A 271 -48.47 24.64 32.57
C GLU A 271 -47.95 25.27 33.87
N ALA A 272 -48.72 26.24 34.38
CA ALA A 272 -48.79 26.69 35.77
C ALA A 272 -50.26 26.92 36.11
#